data_AF-A0A0K8UZB8-F1
#
_entry.id   AF-A0A0K8UZB8-F1
#
_cell.length_a   1.000
_cell.length_b   1.000
_cell.length_c   1.000
_cell.angle_alpha   90.00
_cell.angle_beta   90.00
_cell.angle_gamma   90.00
#
_symmetry.space_group_name_H-M   'P 1'
#
loop_
_entity.id
_entity.type
_entity.pdbx_description
1 polymer ?
#
loop_
_entity_poly.entity_id
_entity_poly.type
_entity_poly.pdbx_seq_one_letter_code
_entity_poly.pdbx_strand_id
1 'polypeptide(L)'
;MQKKFEASGFCYVNDIVIGILELLKYNPRVLYIDIDVHHGDGVQEAFYLTDRVMTVSFHKYGNYFFPGTGDMYEIGAESGRYYSVNVPLKEGIDDHSYFQVFKPIISAVMDFYRPTAIVLQCGADSLAGDRLGCFSLSTRGHGEGVKFVKELNVPTLVVGGGGYTLRNVARCWTHETSLLVDENISNDLPMSEYLEFFAPDFTLHPDVNSRQENANSKQYLELIVKHVYENLKMCQHSPSVQMVQIPPDSIDMEEVRVKEESDPDVRISQAEDDKMVEPKNEFYSGDTDQDKGDTAES
;
A
#
# COMPACT_ATOMS: atom_id res chain seq x y z
N MET A 1 1.26 6.81 -8.67
CA MET A 1 0.61 5.48 -8.55
C MET A 1 -0.27 5.20 -9.77
N GLN A 2 -0.66 3.93 -9.96
CA GLN A 2 -1.46 3.48 -11.12
C GLN A 2 -2.92 3.98 -11.04
N LYS A 3 -3.50 4.30 -12.20
CA LYS A 3 -4.90 4.68 -12.37
C LYS A 3 -5.72 3.58 -13.03
N LYS A 4 -7.05 3.71 -13.03
CA LYS A 4 -8.00 2.68 -13.51
C LYS A 4 -7.73 2.17 -14.93
N PHE A 5 -7.29 3.02 -15.86
CA PHE A 5 -7.12 2.67 -17.27
C PHE A 5 -5.70 2.90 -17.81
N GLU A 6 -4.74 3.27 -16.96
CA GLU A 6 -3.37 3.55 -17.39
C GLU A 6 -2.35 3.21 -16.31
N ALA A 7 -1.22 2.63 -16.73
CA ALA A 7 -0.04 2.48 -15.88
C ALA A 7 0.62 3.84 -15.64
N SER A 8 1.16 4.07 -14.44
CA SER A 8 1.76 5.35 -14.06
C SER A 8 2.78 5.15 -12.95
N GLY A 9 3.94 5.83 -13.06
CA GLY A 9 4.98 5.84 -12.02
C GLY A 9 5.47 4.46 -11.59
N PHE A 10 5.80 3.58 -12.54
CA PHE A 10 6.21 2.18 -12.32
C PHE A 10 5.12 1.24 -11.74
N CYS A 11 3.91 1.73 -11.49
CA CYS A 11 2.78 0.91 -11.06
C CYS A 11 1.92 0.48 -12.27
N TYR A 12 1.70 -0.83 -12.43
CA TYR A 12 0.89 -1.41 -13.51
C TYR A 12 -0.51 -1.86 -13.04
N VAL A 13 -0.59 -2.32 -11.79
CA VAL A 13 -1.82 -2.70 -11.08
C VAL A 13 -1.75 -2.03 -9.71
N ASN A 14 -2.83 -1.38 -9.29
CA ASN A 14 -2.93 -0.79 -7.96
C ASN A 14 -3.45 -1.85 -6.97
N ASP A 15 -2.52 -2.66 -6.46
CA ASP A 15 -2.75 -3.70 -5.46
C ASP A 15 -3.35 -3.13 -4.18
N ILE A 16 -2.98 -1.91 -3.80
CA ILE A 16 -3.51 -1.19 -2.63
C ILE A 16 -5.01 -0.96 -2.77
N VAL A 17 -5.48 -0.47 -3.93
CA VAL A 17 -6.93 -0.27 -4.19
C VAL A 17 -7.68 -1.59 -4.10
N ILE A 18 -7.13 -2.67 -4.66
CA ILE A 18 -7.73 -4.01 -4.58
C ILE A 18 -7.82 -4.49 -3.13
N GLY A 19 -6.73 -4.33 -2.36
CA GLY A 19 -6.69 -4.70 -0.95
C GLY A 19 -7.69 -3.90 -0.10
N ILE A 20 -7.84 -2.59 -0.35
CA ILE A 20 -8.82 -1.76 0.35
C ILE A 20 -10.25 -2.18 0.01
N LEU A 21 -10.54 -2.49 -1.26
CA LEU A 21 -11.87 -2.99 -1.66
C LEU A 21 -12.24 -4.30 -0.94
N GLU A 22 -11.27 -5.18 -0.73
CA GLU A 22 -11.46 -6.40 0.05
C GLU A 22 -11.72 -6.09 1.53
N LEU A 23 -10.94 -5.19 2.14
CA LEU A 23 -11.14 -4.75 3.52
C LEU A 23 -12.52 -4.10 3.72
N LEU A 24 -13.03 -3.36 2.73
CA LEU A 24 -14.34 -2.71 2.77
C LEU A 24 -15.52 -3.70 2.82
N LYS A 25 -15.32 -5.00 2.58
CA LYS A 25 -16.37 -6.00 2.81
C LYS A 25 -16.73 -6.15 4.28
N TYR A 26 -15.75 -6.00 5.17
CA TYR A 26 -15.90 -6.21 6.62
C TYR A 26 -15.75 -4.92 7.44
N ASN A 27 -15.05 -3.94 6.90
CA ASN A 27 -14.69 -2.72 7.61
C ASN A 27 -15.50 -1.52 7.10
N PRO A 28 -16.28 -0.83 7.95
CA PRO A 28 -17.05 0.33 7.53
C PRO A 28 -16.16 1.49 7.06
N ARG A 29 -14.99 1.65 7.69
CA ARG A 29 -14.02 2.72 7.41
C ARG A 29 -12.60 2.17 7.34
N VAL A 30 -11.92 2.42 6.24
CA VAL A 30 -10.51 2.04 6.02
C VAL A 30 -9.68 3.31 5.90
N LEU A 31 -8.61 3.41 6.70
CA LEU A 31 -7.66 4.51 6.59
C LEU A 31 -6.47 4.06 5.74
N TYR A 32 -6.15 4.82 4.70
CA TYR A 32 -4.94 4.66 3.93
C TYR A 32 -3.92 5.73 4.32
N ILE A 33 -2.72 5.32 4.73
CA ILE A 33 -1.60 6.21 5.09
C ILE A 33 -0.45 5.94 4.12
N ASP A 34 0.07 7.01 3.52
CA ASP A 34 1.12 6.95 2.51
C ASP A 34 2.32 7.81 2.92
N ILE A 35 3.47 7.16 3.13
CA ILE A 35 4.74 7.80 3.50
C ILE A 35 5.81 7.71 2.38
N ASP A 36 5.39 7.38 1.16
CA ASP A 36 6.19 7.55 -0.07
C ASP A 36 6.50 9.03 -0.30
N VAL A 37 7.64 9.34 -0.93
CA VAL A 37 7.96 10.73 -1.27
C VAL A 37 7.03 11.28 -2.35
N HIS A 38 6.43 10.41 -3.17
CA HIS A 38 5.48 10.77 -4.20
C HIS A 38 4.05 10.74 -3.65
N HIS A 39 3.21 11.64 -4.16
CA HIS A 39 1.79 11.61 -3.80
C HIS A 39 1.13 10.30 -4.26
N GLY A 40 0.35 9.68 -3.36
CA GLY A 40 -0.47 8.48 -3.58
C GLY A 40 -1.71 8.71 -4.47
N ASP A 41 -1.53 9.42 -5.59
CA ASP A 41 -2.57 9.91 -6.48
C ASP A 41 -3.54 8.83 -6.96
N GLY A 42 -3.04 7.64 -7.30
CA GLY A 42 -3.86 6.52 -7.77
C GLY A 42 -4.84 6.00 -6.73
N VAL A 43 -4.42 5.91 -5.45
CA VAL A 43 -5.31 5.51 -4.35
C VAL A 43 -6.27 6.64 -4.01
N GLN A 44 -5.79 7.89 -3.99
CA GLN A 44 -6.64 9.06 -3.81
C GLN A 44 -7.74 9.14 -4.88
N GLU A 45 -7.40 8.99 -6.16
CA GLU A 45 -8.35 9.06 -7.27
C GLU A 45 -9.41 7.95 -7.17
N ALA A 46 -9.01 6.72 -6.81
CA ALA A 46 -9.91 5.59 -6.68
C ALA A 46 -11.00 5.79 -5.62
N PHE A 47 -10.69 6.53 -4.55
CA PHE A 47 -11.59 6.76 -3.41
C PHE A 47 -12.04 8.21 -3.26
N TYR A 48 -11.81 9.07 -4.25
CA TYR A 48 -12.01 10.52 -4.17
C TYR A 48 -13.46 10.96 -3.86
N LEU A 49 -14.43 10.09 -4.14
CA LEU A 49 -15.87 10.36 -4.00
C LEU A 49 -16.54 9.62 -2.83
N THR A 50 -15.80 8.87 -2.00
CA THR A 50 -16.36 8.10 -0.89
C THR A 50 -15.82 8.55 0.48
N ASP A 51 -16.66 8.47 1.50
CA ASP A 51 -16.32 8.67 2.91
C ASP A 51 -15.88 7.37 3.62
N ARG A 52 -16.02 6.21 2.96
CA ARG A 52 -15.65 4.91 3.53
C ARG A 52 -14.15 4.63 3.51
N VAL A 53 -13.39 5.41 2.76
CA VAL A 53 -11.93 5.37 2.75
C VAL A 53 -11.40 6.78 2.92
N MET A 54 -10.55 7.00 3.91
CA MET A 54 -9.80 8.24 4.05
C MET A 54 -8.37 8.02 3.57
N THR A 55 -7.88 8.88 2.68
CA THR A 55 -6.49 8.82 2.18
C THR A 55 -5.67 9.93 2.83
N VAL A 56 -4.53 9.58 3.42
CA VAL A 56 -3.60 10.54 4.03
C VAL A 56 -2.23 10.35 3.39
N SER A 57 -1.71 11.36 2.69
CA SER A 57 -0.42 11.27 2.01
C SER A 57 0.54 12.39 2.40
N PHE A 58 1.77 12.01 2.76
CA PHE A 58 2.87 12.91 3.12
C PHE A 58 3.94 12.86 2.04
N HIS A 59 3.95 13.85 1.15
CA HIS A 59 4.75 13.77 -0.07
C HIS A 59 5.40 15.10 -0.39
N LYS A 60 6.43 15.07 -1.25
CA LYS A 60 6.99 16.31 -1.78
C LYS A 60 6.03 16.90 -2.80
N TYR A 61 5.77 18.21 -2.70
CA TYR A 61 4.94 18.93 -3.65
C TYR A 61 5.65 20.17 -4.25
N GLY A 62 5.27 20.54 -5.47
CA GLY A 62 5.78 21.71 -6.20
C GLY A 62 6.95 21.42 -7.16
N ASN A 63 7.31 22.43 -7.95
CA ASN A 63 8.39 22.38 -8.96
C ASN A 63 8.27 21.21 -9.96
N TYR A 64 7.04 20.87 -10.37
CA TYR A 64 6.74 19.75 -11.27
C TYR A 64 7.25 18.38 -10.78
N PHE A 65 7.45 18.22 -9.48
CA PHE A 65 7.76 16.91 -8.92
C PHE A 65 6.59 15.96 -9.16
N PHE A 66 6.90 14.76 -9.62
CA PHE A 66 5.90 13.75 -9.96
C PHE A 66 5.09 13.35 -8.72
N PRO A 67 3.77 13.10 -8.84
CA PRO A 67 2.92 13.18 -10.04
C PRO A 67 2.39 14.58 -10.39
N GLY A 68 2.71 15.60 -9.58
CA GLY A 68 2.24 16.97 -9.79
C GLY A 68 0.84 17.26 -9.21
N THR A 69 0.33 16.37 -8.36
CA THR A 69 -0.93 16.49 -7.61
C THR A 69 -0.66 16.39 -6.11
N GLY A 70 -1.69 16.52 -5.28
CA GLY A 70 -1.59 16.43 -3.82
C GLY A 70 -1.42 17.79 -3.14
N ASP A 71 -1.95 18.87 -3.74
CA ASP A 71 -2.01 20.14 -3.01
C ASP A 71 -2.90 20.01 -1.77
N MET A 72 -2.66 20.82 -0.73
CA MET A 72 -3.45 20.84 0.50
C MET A 72 -4.94 21.18 0.29
N TYR A 73 -5.29 21.67 -0.91
CA TYR A 73 -6.67 22.01 -1.30
C TYR A 73 -7.40 20.86 -2.01
N GLU A 74 -6.70 19.79 -2.40
CA GLU A 74 -7.29 18.57 -2.92
C GLU A 74 -7.87 17.75 -1.75
N ILE A 75 -9.13 18.01 -1.43
CA ILE A 75 -9.79 17.48 -0.22
C ILE A 75 -10.85 16.40 -0.51
N GLY A 76 -10.89 15.84 -1.71
CA GLY A 76 -11.97 14.96 -2.16
C GLY A 76 -13.20 15.73 -2.69
N ALA A 77 -14.18 15.00 -3.19
CA ALA A 77 -15.42 15.56 -3.73
C ALA A 77 -16.65 14.72 -3.35
N GLU A 78 -17.84 15.31 -3.52
CA GLU A 78 -19.12 14.68 -3.15
C GLU A 78 -19.11 14.15 -1.71
N SER A 79 -19.47 12.88 -1.50
CA SER A 79 -19.42 12.24 -0.18
C SER A 79 -18.00 12.09 0.35
N GLY A 80 -16.99 12.01 -0.52
CA GLY A 80 -15.57 11.95 -0.16
C GLY A 80 -14.94 13.30 0.18
N ARG A 81 -15.70 14.41 0.15
CA ARG A 81 -15.17 15.72 0.55
C ARG A 81 -14.77 15.72 2.02
N TYR A 82 -13.56 16.21 2.29
CA TYR A 82 -12.82 16.15 3.55
C TYR A 82 -12.22 14.77 3.92
N TYR A 83 -12.35 13.76 3.06
CA TYR A 83 -11.77 12.42 3.26
C TYR A 83 -10.50 12.17 2.45
N SER A 84 -9.99 13.17 1.72
CA SER A 84 -8.62 13.17 1.20
C SER A 84 -7.79 14.22 1.96
N VAL A 85 -6.73 13.77 2.63
CA VAL A 85 -5.82 14.59 3.42
C VAL A 85 -4.45 14.59 2.76
N ASN A 86 -4.08 15.75 2.22
CA ASN A 86 -2.78 15.94 1.58
C ASN A 86 -1.87 16.80 2.46
N VAL A 87 -0.64 16.32 2.65
CA VAL A 87 0.40 16.98 3.43
C VAL A 87 1.56 17.30 2.47
N PRO A 88 1.45 18.40 1.69
CA PRO A 88 2.49 18.80 0.76
C PRO A 88 3.72 19.31 1.54
N LEU A 89 4.87 18.69 1.30
CA LEU A 89 6.14 19.03 1.95
C LEU A 89 7.14 19.55 0.93
N LYS A 90 8.14 20.27 1.44
CA LYS A 90 9.30 20.71 0.67
C LYS A 90 10.47 19.75 0.86
N GLU A 91 11.47 19.94 0.03
CA GLU A 91 12.69 19.13 0.04
C GLU A 91 13.46 19.21 1.36
N GLY A 92 14.26 18.18 1.63
CA GLY A 92 15.21 18.14 2.75
C GLY A 92 14.57 17.94 4.12
N ILE A 93 13.29 17.59 4.24
CA ILE A 93 12.65 17.37 5.55
C ILE A 93 13.40 16.29 6.34
N ASP A 94 13.74 16.63 7.59
CA ASP A 94 14.43 15.75 8.52
C ASP A 94 13.45 14.98 9.42
N ASP A 95 13.95 13.96 10.12
CA ASP A 95 13.17 13.11 11.03
C ASP A 95 12.32 13.94 12.00
N HIS A 96 12.96 14.88 12.71
CA HIS A 96 12.29 15.68 13.73
C HIS A 96 11.14 16.51 13.15
N SER A 97 11.38 17.21 12.04
CA SER A 97 10.38 18.05 11.37
C SER A 97 9.24 17.20 10.79
N TYR A 98 9.55 16.03 10.24
CA TYR A 98 8.54 15.09 9.74
C TYR A 98 7.63 14.63 10.88
N PHE A 99 8.19 14.26 12.03
CA PHE A 99 7.41 13.83 13.20
C PHE A 99 6.57 14.93 13.84
N GLN A 100 6.99 16.18 13.76
CA GLN A 100 6.19 17.32 14.21
C GLN A 100 4.89 17.50 13.42
N VAL A 101 4.79 16.88 12.24
CA VAL A 101 3.60 16.95 11.37
C VAL A 101 2.88 15.62 11.32
N PHE A 102 3.60 14.51 11.15
CA PHE A 102 3.04 13.16 11.06
C PHE A 102 2.21 12.78 12.28
N LYS A 103 2.78 12.86 13.49
CA LYS A 103 2.07 12.44 14.71
C LYS A 103 0.80 13.27 14.96
N PRO A 104 0.83 14.61 14.96
CA PRO A 104 -0.39 15.39 15.18
C PRO A 104 -1.48 15.15 14.13
N ILE A 105 -1.10 15.02 12.85
CA ILE A 105 -2.06 14.78 11.77
C ILE A 105 -2.70 13.39 11.91
N ILE A 106 -1.89 12.33 12.06
CA ILE A 106 -2.43 10.99 12.19
C ILE A 106 -3.27 10.85 13.46
N SER A 107 -2.86 11.43 14.59
CA SER A 107 -3.69 11.44 15.80
C SER A 107 -5.05 12.10 15.55
N ALA A 108 -5.07 13.28 14.90
CA ALA A 108 -6.33 13.95 14.58
C ALA A 108 -7.19 13.12 13.61
N VAL A 109 -6.59 12.51 12.59
CA VAL A 109 -7.28 11.59 11.68
C VAL A 109 -7.94 10.46 12.47
N MET A 110 -7.22 9.82 13.39
CA MET A 110 -7.77 8.75 14.22
C MET A 110 -8.95 9.21 15.08
N ASP A 111 -8.87 10.40 15.67
CA ASP A 111 -9.92 10.97 16.52
C ASP A 111 -11.21 11.28 15.75
N PHE A 112 -11.08 11.90 14.57
CA PHE A 112 -12.21 12.33 13.74
C PHE A 112 -12.76 11.20 12.85
N TYR A 113 -11.89 10.46 12.18
CA TYR A 113 -12.28 9.43 11.20
C TYR A 113 -12.59 8.08 11.83
N ARG A 114 -11.89 7.71 12.91
CA ARG A 114 -12.09 6.45 13.66
C ARG A 114 -12.12 5.22 12.74
N PRO A 115 -11.03 4.94 12.00
CA PRO A 115 -10.99 3.79 11.10
C PRO A 115 -11.06 2.47 11.86
N THR A 116 -11.55 1.43 11.18
CA THR A 116 -11.61 0.05 11.69
C THR A 116 -10.51 -0.84 11.10
N ALA A 117 -9.83 -0.38 10.06
CA ALA A 117 -8.62 -0.97 9.52
C ALA A 117 -7.72 0.12 8.90
N ILE A 118 -6.42 -0.15 8.85
CA ILE A 118 -5.41 0.73 8.28
C ILE A 118 -4.68 -0.01 7.15
N VAL A 119 -4.38 0.68 6.07
CA VAL A 119 -3.38 0.27 5.08
C VAL A 119 -2.26 1.30 5.11
N LEU A 120 -1.05 0.88 5.46
CA LEU A 120 0.14 1.71 5.54
C LEU A 120 1.09 1.37 4.39
N GLN A 121 1.27 2.31 3.47
CA GLN A 121 2.26 2.23 2.41
C GLN A 121 3.58 2.79 2.94
N CYS A 122 4.64 1.98 2.92
CA CYS A 122 5.96 2.28 3.46
C CYS A 122 6.98 2.55 2.34
N GLY A 123 6.68 3.48 1.42
CA GLY A 123 7.61 3.92 0.40
C GLY A 123 8.92 4.40 1.02
N ALA A 124 10.02 3.74 0.65
CA ALA A 124 11.37 3.98 1.19
C ALA A 124 12.17 5.00 0.35
N ASP A 125 11.58 5.61 -0.67
CA ASP A 125 12.17 6.71 -1.42
C ASP A 125 12.07 8.07 -0.70
N SER A 126 11.36 8.15 0.43
CA SER A 126 11.41 9.29 1.35
C SER A 126 12.69 9.30 2.23
N LEU A 127 13.53 8.27 2.13
CA LEU A 127 14.81 8.21 2.82
C LEU A 127 15.87 9.13 2.21
N ALA A 128 16.78 9.59 3.06
CA ALA A 128 17.96 10.32 2.65
C ALA A 128 18.84 9.49 1.70
N GLY A 129 19.33 10.15 0.66
CA GLY A 129 20.20 9.52 -0.33
C GLY A 129 19.49 8.53 -1.24
N ASP A 130 18.16 8.58 -1.31
CA ASP A 130 17.41 7.95 -2.40
C ASP A 130 17.81 8.55 -3.77
N ARG A 131 17.64 7.79 -4.86
CA ARG A 131 18.00 8.26 -6.21
C ARG A 131 17.00 9.25 -6.80
N LEU A 132 15.73 9.15 -6.42
CA LEU A 132 14.63 9.96 -6.96
C LEU A 132 14.04 10.87 -5.89
N GLY A 133 13.98 10.41 -4.64
CA GLY A 133 13.51 11.19 -3.51
C GLY A 133 14.44 12.32 -3.09
N CYS A 134 13.86 13.36 -2.51
CA CYS A 134 14.57 14.56 -2.07
C CYS A 134 14.25 14.93 -0.61
N PHE A 135 13.95 13.94 0.22
CA PHE A 135 13.81 14.07 1.67
C PHE A 135 15.10 13.64 2.38
N SER A 136 15.17 13.91 3.68
CA SER A 136 16.35 13.62 4.52
C SER A 136 16.02 12.66 5.67
N LEU A 137 15.08 11.74 5.49
CA LEU A 137 14.68 10.81 6.55
C LEU A 137 15.73 9.71 6.77
N SER A 138 15.95 9.34 8.02
CA SER A 138 16.73 8.16 8.38
C SER A 138 15.86 6.91 8.42
N THR A 139 16.48 5.72 8.41
CA THR A 139 15.73 4.47 8.58
C THR A 139 15.03 4.40 9.94
N ARG A 140 15.62 5.02 10.98
CA ARG A 140 14.97 5.14 12.31
C ARG A 140 13.79 6.09 12.25
N GLY A 141 13.98 7.24 11.60
CA GLY A 141 12.93 8.23 11.44
C GLY A 141 11.75 7.69 10.64
N HIS A 142 12.01 6.98 9.56
CA HIS A 142 10.95 6.33 8.78
C HIS A 142 10.23 5.23 9.60
N GLY A 143 10.99 4.35 10.27
CA GLY A 143 10.44 3.29 11.12
C GLY A 143 9.63 3.77 12.34
N GLU A 144 9.95 4.93 12.91
CA GLU A 144 9.15 5.54 13.99
C GLU A 144 7.73 5.91 13.52
N GLY A 145 7.51 6.14 12.20
CA GLY A 145 6.19 6.31 11.61
C GLY A 145 5.38 5.01 11.65
N VAL A 146 6.00 3.91 11.22
CA VAL A 146 5.41 2.56 11.29
C VAL A 146 5.07 2.17 12.72
N LYS A 147 6.01 2.38 13.65
CA LYS A 147 5.81 2.10 15.07
C LYS A 147 4.64 2.90 15.65
N PHE A 148 4.53 4.18 15.31
CA PHE A 148 3.42 5.01 15.76
C PHE A 148 2.07 4.46 15.26
N VAL A 149 1.99 4.06 13.99
CA VAL A 149 0.76 3.46 13.42
C VAL A 149 0.42 2.12 14.09
N LYS A 150 1.43 1.27 14.34
CA LYS A 150 1.26 0.01 15.09
C LYS A 150 0.68 0.25 16.49
N GLU A 151 1.17 1.26 17.21
CA GLU A 151 0.71 1.62 18.55
C GLU A 151 -0.76 2.11 18.61
N LEU A 152 -1.38 2.44 17.47
CA LEU A 152 -2.81 2.75 17.38
C LEU A 152 -3.70 1.53 17.60
N ASN A 153 -3.15 0.31 17.53
CA ASN A 153 -3.85 -0.96 17.79
C ASN A 153 -5.11 -1.18 16.93
N VAL A 154 -5.04 -0.80 15.65
CA VAL A 154 -6.06 -1.08 14.63
C VAL A 154 -5.50 -2.13 13.65
N PRO A 155 -6.30 -3.09 13.15
CA PRO A 155 -5.85 -4.04 12.13
C PRO A 155 -5.16 -3.31 10.98
N THR A 156 -3.89 -3.60 10.73
CA THR A 156 -3.05 -2.84 9.81
C THR A 156 -2.42 -3.76 8.77
N LEU A 157 -2.66 -3.47 7.49
CA LEU A 157 -1.94 -4.04 6.36
C LEU A 157 -0.76 -3.12 6.03
N VAL A 158 0.47 -3.64 6.06
CA VAL A 158 1.68 -2.89 5.71
C VAL A 158 2.17 -3.34 4.33
N VAL A 159 2.42 -2.39 3.44
CA VAL A 159 2.90 -2.64 2.08
C VAL A 159 4.17 -1.82 1.82
N GLY A 160 4.99 -2.27 0.85
CA GLY A 160 6.18 -1.53 0.41
C GLY A 160 5.82 -0.31 -0.44
N GLY A 161 6.64 -0.02 -1.46
CA GLY A 161 6.44 1.17 -2.28
C GLY A 161 7.65 1.55 -3.11
N GLY A 162 7.80 2.86 -3.38
CA GLY A 162 9.00 3.42 -3.97
C GLY A 162 10.24 3.17 -3.12
N GLY A 163 11.41 3.29 -3.74
CA GLY A 163 12.69 3.04 -3.08
C GLY A 163 13.77 2.66 -4.09
N TYR A 164 14.68 3.57 -4.37
CA TYR A 164 15.56 3.50 -5.55
C TYR A 164 17.05 3.44 -5.19
N THR A 165 17.40 3.65 -3.92
CA THR A 165 18.68 3.22 -3.35
C THR A 165 18.50 1.87 -2.65
N LEU A 166 18.60 0.78 -3.41
CA LEU A 166 18.25 -0.61 -2.99
C LEU A 166 18.82 -1.03 -1.63
N ARG A 167 20.09 -0.72 -1.33
CA ARG A 167 20.70 -1.03 -0.02
C ARG A 167 19.98 -0.35 1.16
N ASN A 168 19.43 0.84 0.95
CA ASN A 168 18.71 1.57 1.98
C ASN A 168 17.27 1.05 2.10
N VAL A 169 16.65 0.66 0.99
CA VAL A 169 15.33 0.00 0.99
C VAL A 169 15.37 -1.27 1.84
N ALA A 170 16.37 -2.14 1.58
CA ALA A 170 16.54 -3.37 2.35
C ALA A 170 16.73 -3.10 3.85
N ARG A 171 17.55 -2.11 4.22
CA ARG A 171 17.73 -1.67 5.62
C ARG A 171 16.43 -1.17 6.24
N CYS A 172 15.69 -0.34 5.53
CA CYS A 172 14.46 0.29 6.01
C CYS A 172 13.40 -0.76 6.32
N TRP A 173 13.03 -1.57 5.33
CA TRP A 173 11.98 -2.57 5.50
C TRP A 173 12.38 -3.69 6.47
N THR A 174 13.67 -4.03 6.57
CA THR A 174 14.18 -4.94 7.62
C THR A 174 13.97 -4.34 9.01
N HIS A 175 14.29 -3.05 9.18
CA HIS A 175 14.09 -2.35 10.45
C HIS A 175 12.61 -2.22 10.79
N GLU A 176 11.77 -1.79 9.86
CA GLU A 176 10.32 -1.71 10.07
C GLU A 176 9.70 -3.05 10.43
N THR A 177 10.13 -4.14 9.77
CA THR A 177 9.70 -5.49 10.12
C THR A 177 10.05 -5.83 11.56
N SER A 178 11.26 -5.47 12.02
CA SER A 178 11.67 -5.68 13.43
C SER A 178 10.76 -4.92 14.41
N LEU A 179 10.30 -3.71 14.05
CA LEU A 179 9.35 -2.93 14.86
C LEU A 179 7.95 -3.55 14.85
N LEU A 180 7.52 -4.12 13.72
CA LEU A 180 6.21 -4.78 13.57
C LEU A 180 6.11 -6.07 14.40
N VAL A 181 7.21 -6.80 14.55
CA VAL A 181 7.28 -8.03 15.36
C VAL A 181 7.81 -7.82 16.78
N ASP A 182 8.04 -6.57 17.19
CA ASP A 182 8.58 -6.20 18.51
C ASP A 182 9.95 -6.81 18.85
N GLU A 183 10.81 -6.99 17.84
CA GLU A 183 12.14 -7.57 18.00
C GLU A 183 13.24 -6.52 17.90
N ASN A 184 14.16 -6.53 18.87
CA ASN A 184 15.35 -5.68 18.83
C ASN A 184 16.47 -6.39 18.07
N ILE A 185 16.80 -5.89 16.88
CA ILE A 185 17.87 -6.42 16.04
C ILE A 185 19.17 -5.62 16.16
N SER A 186 20.30 -6.29 15.93
CA SER A 186 21.62 -5.65 15.95
C SER A 186 21.75 -4.59 14.87
N ASN A 187 22.54 -3.54 15.14
CA ASN A 187 22.94 -2.60 14.10
C ASN A 187 23.96 -3.21 13.14
N ASP A 188 24.70 -4.24 13.54
CA ASP A 188 25.63 -4.95 12.68
C ASP A 188 24.86 -5.90 11.76
N LEU A 189 25.08 -5.80 10.45
CA LEU A 189 24.40 -6.67 9.49
C LEU A 189 24.94 -8.11 9.57
N PRO A 190 24.06 -9.12 9.51
CA PRO A 190 24.49 -10.50 9.49
C PRO A 190 25.18 -10.85 8.17
N MET A 191 26.05 -11.87 8.21
CA MET A 191 26.64 -12.45 6.99
C MET A 191 25.52 -12.96 6.07
N SER A 192 25.57 -12.55 4.82
CA SER A 192 24.66 -12.97 3.77
C SER A 192 25.34 -12.87 2.41
N GLU A 193 24.76 -13.50 1.39
CA GLU A 193 25.25 -13.43 0.00
C GLU A 193 25.36 -11.99 -0.54
N TYR A 194 24.57 -11.07 0.05
CA TYR A 194 24.49 -9.67 -0.37
C TYR A 194 25.22 -8.70 0.56
N LEU A 195 25.98 -9.17 1.57
CA LEU A 195 26.60 -8.28 2.57
C LEU A 195 27.48 -7.19 1.93
N GLU A 196 28.21 -7.52 0.86
CA GLU A 196 29.08 -6.59 0.14
C GLU A 196 28.33 -5.38 -0.45
N PHE A 197 27.01 -5.47 -0.68
CA PHE A 197 26.20 -4.34 -1.15
C PHE A 197 26.03 -3.23 -0.07
N PHE A 198 26.36 -3.54 1.18
CA PHE A 198 26.21 -2.65 2.34
C PHE A 198 27.52 -2.02 2.81
N ALA A 199 28.62 -2.23 2.07
CA ALA A 199 29.88 -1.55 2.28
C ALA A 199 29.73 0.00 2.20
N PRO A 200 30.60 0.76 2.90
CA PRO A 200 31.70 0.30 3.75
C PRO A 200 31.30 0.01 5.20
N ASP A 201 30.09 0.40 5.60
CA ASP A 201 29.71 0.45 7.02
C ASP A 201 29.22 -0.90 7.54
N PHE A 202 28.56 -1.69 6.68
CA PHE A 202 27.95 -2.98 7.04
C PHE A 202 26.96 -2.89 8.22
N THR A 203 26.32 -1.73 8.38
CA THR A 203 25.32 -1.48 9.43
C THR A 203 23.90 -1.36 8.88
N LEU A 204 22.91 -1.58 9.76
CA LEU A 204 21.49 -1.38 9.50
C LEU A 204 21.12 0.11 9.42
N HIS A 205 21.70 0.91 10.32
CA HIS A 205 21.49 2.35 10.38
C HIS A 205 22.78 3.09 10.00
N PRO A 206 23.01 3.33 8.69
CA PRO A 206 24.13 4.16 8.24
C PRO A 206 23.91 5.62 8.63
N ASP A 207 25.00 6.37 8.79
CA ASP A 207 24.93 7.80 9.11
C ASP A 207 24.30 8.59 7.96
N VAL A 208 23.23 9.31 8.28
CA VAL A 208 22.53 10.18 7.34
C VAL A 208 23.19 11.55 7.33
N ASN A 209 24.21 11.71 6.49
CA ASN A 209 24.78 13.02 6.19
C ASN A 209 24.03 13.66 5.02
N SER A 210 22.83 14.17 5.28
CA SER A 210 22.14 14.98 4.27
C SER A 210 22.86 16.31 4.11
N ARG A 211 23.50 16.52 2.96
CA ARG A 211 24.03 17.83 2.55
C ARG A 211 22.91 18.81 2.16
N GLN A 212 21.67 18.36 2.21
CA GLN A 212 20.50 19.11 1.78
C GLN A 212 19.96 19.94 2.94
N GLU A 213 19.73 21.23 2.67
CA GLU A 213 19.08 22.12 3.62
C GLU A 213 17.58 21.78 3.72
N ASN A 214 17.04 21.76 4.93
CA ASN A 214 15.62 21.53 5.15
C ASN A 214 14.83 22.79 4.78
N ALA A 215 14.14 22.76 3.63
CA ALA A 215 13.36 23.89 3.13
C ALA A 215 12.00 24.08 3.84
N ASN A 216 11.68 23.22 4.81
CA ASN A 216 10.43 23.24 5.55
C ASN A 216 10.57 24.09 6.81
N SER A 217 10.23 25.38 6.71
CA SER A 217 10.21 26.23 7.90
C SER A 217 9.13 25.75 8.89
N LYS A 218 9.39 25.95 10.19
CA LYS A 218 8.43 25.62 11.25
C LYS A 218 7.05 26.25 11.01
N GLN A 219 7.02 27.51 10.58
CA GLN A 219 5.77 28.23 10.28
C GLN A 219 4.99 27.59 9.13
N TYR A 220 5.69 27.05 8.13
CA TYR A 220 5.06 26.35 7.01
C TYR A 220 4.43 25.03 7.48
N LEU A 221 5.14 24.25 8.28
CA LEU A 221 4.64 23.00 8.82
C LEU A 221 3.45 23.20 9.78
N GLU A 222 3.52 24.20 10.66
CA GLU A 222 2.41 24.57 11.54
C GLU A 222 1.16 25.00 10.77
N LEU A 223 1.33 25.72 9.65
CA LEU A 223 0.24 26.11 8.77
C LEU A 223 -0.45 24.88 8.18
N ILE A 224 0.31 23.90 7.69
CA ILE A 224 -0.24 22.66 7.12
C ILE A 224 -1.00 21.87 8.18
N VAL A 225 -0.41 21.65 9.36
CA VAL A 225 -1.06 20.94 10.47
C VAL A 225 -2.38 21.62 10.84
N LYS A 226 -2.39 22.95 10.94
CA LYS A 226 -3.59 23.72 11.24
C LYS A 226 -4.66 23.57 10.16
N HIS A 227 -4.29 23.68 8.89
CA HIS A 227 -5.20 23.53 7.75
C HIS A 227 -5.83 22.14 7.71
N VAL A 228 -5.02 21.09 7.89
CA VAL A 228 -5.51 19.70 7.97
C VAL A 228 -6.47 19.54 9.13
N TYR A 229 -6.15 20.06 10.31
CA TYR A 229 -7.03 20.00 11.47
C TYR A 229 -8.36 20.73 11.24
N GLU A 230 -8.35 21.87 10.55
CA GLU A 230 -9.57 22.60 10.18
C GLU A 230 -10.45 21.81 9.19
N ASN A 231 -9.84 21.12 8.22
CA ASN A 231 -10.56 20.23 7.32
C ASN A 231 -11.14 19.00 8.04
N LEU A 232 -10.38 18.39 8.96
CA LEU A 232 -10.84 17.21 9.70
C LEU A 232 -12.05 17.51 10.60
N LYS A 233 -12.19 18.74 11.12
CA LYS A 233 -13.41 19.16 11.85
C LYS A 233 -14.68 19.09 11.01
N MET A 234 -14.55 19.16 9.68
CA MET A 234 -15.67 19.07 8.76
C MET A 234 -16.07 17.63 8.45
N CYS A 235 -15.26 16.64 8.83
CA CYS A 235 -15.60 15.24 8.70
C CYS A 235 -16.83 14.92 9.56
N GLN A 236 -17.81 14.25 8.97
CA GLN A 236 -18.93 13.71 9.73
C GLN A 236 -18.44 12.46 10.45
N HIS A 237 -18.48 12.47 11.79
CA HIS A 237 -17.98 11.39 12.63
C HIS A 237 -18.66 10.02 12.39
N SER A 238 -19.79 9.99 11.66
CA SER A 238 -20.55 8.78 11.38
C SER A 238 -21.51 8.97 10.20
N PRO A 239 -21.13 8.63 8.96
CA PRO A 239 -22.13 8.37 7.93
C PRO A 239 -22.94 7.11 8.31
N SER A 240 -24.24 7.13 8.08
CA SER A 240 -25.08 5.94 8.17
C SER A 240 -24.54 4.90 7.19
N VAL A 241 -24.13 3.73 7.71
CA VAL A 241 -23.68 2.61 6.87
C VAL A 241 -24.80 2.26 5.91
N GLN A 242 -24.66 2.66 4.64
CA GLN A 242 -25.57 2.19 3.60
C GLN A 242 -25.31 0.70 3.42
N MET A 243 -26.37 -0.10 3.45
CA MET A 243 -26.27 -1.53 3.16
C MET A 243 -25.92 -1.69 1.69
N VAL A 244 -24.63 -1.88 1.41
CA VAL A 244 -24.14 -2.28 0.09
C VAL A 244 -24.11 -3.80 0.06
N GLN A 245 -24.63 -4.40 -1.02
CA GLN A 245 -24.45 -5.83 -1.25
C GLN A 245 -22.95 -6.12 -1.35
N ILE A 246 -22.45 -6.93 -0.41
CA ILE A 246 -21.07 -7.41 -0.42
C ILE A 246 -20.92 -8.31 -1.65
N PRO A 247 -20.04 -7.96 -2.62
CA PRO A 247 -19.73 -8.86 -3.72
C PRO A 247 -19.16 -10.17 -3.14
N PRO A 248 -19.49 -11.34 -3.72
CA PRO A 248 -18.94 -12.61 -3.27
C PRO A 248 -17.40 -12.58 -3.32
N ASP A 249 -16.76 -13.41 -2.50
CA ASP A 249 -15.31 -13.49 -2.47
C ASP A 249 -14.74 -13.87 -3.83
N SER A 250 -13.66 -13.19 -4.21
CA SER A 250 -13.00 -13.37 -5.51
C SER A 250 -12.33 -14.73 -5.64
N ILE A 251 -12.17 -15.44 -4.52
CA ILE A 251 -11.64 -16.80 -4.43
C ILE A 251 -12.56 -17.56 -3.49
N ASP A 252 -13.34 -18.50 -4.02
CA ASP A 252 -14.08 -19.43 -3.18
C ASP A 252 -13.10 -20.50 -2.66
N MET A 253 -12.73 -20.37 -1.38
CA MET A 253 -11.84 -21.32 -0.71
C MET A 253 -12.46 -22.73 -0.63
N GLU A 254 -13.78 -22.87 -0.78
CA GLU A 254 -14.43 -24.18 -0.95
C GLU A 254 -14.17 -24.74 -2.36
N GLU A 255 -14.25 -23.94 -3.44
CA GLU A 255 -13.88 -24.40 -4.80
C GLU A 255 -12.40 -24.77 -4.92
N VAL A 256 -11.49 -24.04 -4.27
CA VAL A 256 -10.05 -24.36 -4.27
C VAL A 256 -9.79 -25.67 -3.51
N ARG A 257 -10.47 -25.90 -2.38
CA ARG A 257 -10.40 -27.19 -1.66
C ARG A 257 -10.97 -28.35 -2.47
N VAL A 258 -12.07 -28.14 -3.19
CA VAL A 258 -12.66 -29.18 -4.06
C VAL A 258 -11.72 -29.56 -5.21
N LYS A 259 -10.89 -28.63 -5.70
CA LYS A 259 -9.90 -28.91 -6.75
C LYS A 259 -8.67 -29.70 -6.27
N GLU A 260 -8.33 -29.66 -4.98
CA GLU A 260 -7.16 -30.40 -4.45
C GLU A 260 -7.51 -31.81 -3.92
N GLU A 261 -8.78 -32.15 -3.70
CA GLU A 261 -9.20 -33.47 -3.18
C GLU A 261 -10.40 -34.10 -3.92
N SER A 262 -10.45 -34.06 -5.25
CA SER A 262 -11.42 -34.90 -5.99
C SER A 262 -10.84 -36.31 -6.22
N ASP A 263 -11.35 -37.28 -5.46
CA ASP A 263 -11.15 -38.72 -5.73
C ASP A 263 -11.78 -39.06 -7.09
N PRO A 264 -11.00 -39.58 -8.06
CA PRO A 264 -11.49 -39.86 -9.42
C PRO A 264 -12.63 -40.89 -9.48
N ASP A 265 -12.89 -41.64 -8.41
CA ASP A 265 -13.98 -42.62 -8.33
C ASP A 265 -15.29 -42.05 -7.77
N VAL A 266 -15.34 -40.76 -7.40
CA VAL A 266 -16.55 -40.11 -6.85
C VAL A 266 -17.34 -39.44 -7.98
N ARG A 267 -18.61 -39.83 -8.14
CA ARG A 267 -19.51 -39.22 -9.12
C ARG A 267 -19.81 -37.77 -8.75
N ILE A 268 -19.32 -36.85 -9.56
CA ILE A 268 -19.73 -35.45 -9.59
C ILE A 268 -21.20 -35.32 -10.00
N SER A 269 -21.88 -34.29 -9.47
CA SER A 269 -23.25 -34.00 -9.83
C SER A 269 -23.34 -33.39 -11.22
N GLN A 270 -24.49 -33.57 -11.89
CA GLN A 270 -24.70 -33.09 -13.26
C GLN A 270 -24.55 -31.56 -13.38
N ALA A 271 -24.80 -30.81 -12.29
CA ALA A 271 -24.62 -29.37 -12.23
C ALA A 271 -23.15 -28.93 -12.09
N GLU A 272 -22.27 -29.81 -11.61
CA GLU A 272 -20.82 -29.58 -11.53
C GLU A 272 -20.15 -29.92 -12.86
N ASP A 273 -20.63 -30.98 -13.53
CA ASP A 273 -20.18 -31.39 -14.86
C ASP A 273 -20.48 -30.30 -15.91
N ASP A 274 -21.68 -29.71 -15.87
CA ASP A 274 -22.09 -28.62 -16.76
C ASP A 274 -21.29 -27.31 -16.58
N LYS A 275 -20.55 -27.16 -15.47
CA LYS A 275 -19.69 -25.99 -15.21
C LYS A 275 -18.25 -26.16 -15.71
N MET A 276 -17.83 -27.38 -16.04
CA MET A 276 -16.51 -27.62 -16.61
C MET A 276 -16.48 -27.16 -18.07
N VAL A 277 -15.58 -26.22 -18.39
CA VAL A 277 -15.34 -25.77 -19.75
C VAL A 277 -14.03 -26.38 -20.22
N GLU A 278 -14.13 -27.38 -21.10
CA GLU A 278 -12.94 -27.96 -21.74
C GLU A 278 -12.29 -26.92 -22.68
N PRO A 279 -11.00 -26.59 -22.47
CA PRO A 279 -10.27 -25.71 -23.38
C PRO A 279 -10.03 -26.43 -24.73
N LYS A 280 -10.37 -25.76 -25.84
CA LYS A 280 -10.28 -26.27 -27.23
C LYS A 280 -8.90 -26.78 -27.70
N ASN A 281 -7.88 -26.69 -26.85
CA ASN A 281 -6.49 -26.98 -27.20
C ASN A 281 -5.95 -28.24 -26.51
N GLU A 282 -6.76 -28.97 -25.76
CA GLU A 282 -6.37 -30.26 -25.19
C GLU A 282 -6.64 -31.38 -26.19
N PHE A 283 -5.59 -31.75 -26.94
CA PHE A 283 -5.57 -33.03 -27.66
C PHE A 283 -5.20 -34.14 -26.66
N TYR A 284 -6.20 -34.67 -25.95
CA TYR A 284 -6.07 -35.98 -25.34
C TYR A 284 -6.49 -37.05 -26.34
N SER A 285 -5.61 -38.02 -26.57
CA SER A 285 -5.88 -39.25 -27.30
C SER A 285 -6.82 -40.11 -26.44
N GLY A 286 -8.12 -39.92 -26.61
CA GLY A 286 -9.17 -40.71 -25.95
C GLY A 286 -9.61 -41.91 -26.78
N ASP A 287 -10.22 -42.88 -26.10
CA ASP A 287 -10.63 -44.23 -26.55
C ASP A 287 -11.68 -44.30 -27.68
N THR A 288 -11.78 -43.28 -28.52
CA THR A 288 -12.60 -43.27 -29.75
C THR A 288 -11.76 -43.19 -31.03
N ASP A 289 -10.49 -43.62 -30.97
CA ASP A 289 -9.69 -43.92 -32.16
C ASP A 289 -10.30 -45.13 -32.88
N GLN A 290 -11.07 -44.88 -33.93
CA GLN A 290 -11.46 -45.91 -34.89
C GLN A 290 -10.29 -46.20 -35.84
N ASP A 291 -9.24 -46.84 -35.33
CA ASP A 291 -8.33 -47.61 -36.16
C ASP A 291 -9.06 -48.89 -36.60
N LYS A 292 -9.90 -48.75 -37.63
CA LYS A 292 -10.38 -49.91 -38.39
C LYS A 292 -9.19 -50.50 -39.13
N GLY A 293 -8.67 -51.60 -38.60
CA GLY A 293 -7.72 -52.44 -39.29
C GLY A 293 -8.29 -52.96 -40.60
N ASP A 294 -7.64 -52.59 -41.71
CA ASP A 294 -7.73 -53.36 -42.95
C ASP A 294 -7.00 -54.70 -42.73
N THR A 295 -7.78 -55.76 -42.56
CA THR A 295 -7.31 -57.12 -42.82
C THR A 295 -8.01 -57.64 -44.07
N ALA A 296 -7.19 -57.98 -45.06
CA ALA A 296 -7.57 -58.39 -46.41
C ALA A 296 -8.17 -59.81 -46.46
N GLU A 297 -9.11 -60.05 -47.39
CA GLU A 297 -9.14 -61.21 -48.33
C GLU A 297 -10.46 -61.26 -49.13
N SER A 298 -10.39 -60.96 -50.43
CA SER A 298 -10.72 -61.85 -51.57
C SER A 298 -10.60 -61.11 -52.91
#